data_AF-A0A1Q3TGY4-F1
#
_entry.id   AF-A0A1Q3TGY4-F1
#
_cell.length_a   1.000
_cell.length_b   1.000
_cell.length_c   1.000
_cell.angle_alpha   90.00
_cell.angle_beta   90.00
_cell.angle_gamma   90.00
#
_symmetry.space_group_name_H-M   'P 1'
#
loop_
_entity.id
_entity.type
_entity.pdbx_description
1 polymer ?
#
loop_
_entity_poly.entity_id
_entity_poly.type
_entity_poly.pdbx_seq_one_letter_code
_entity_poly.pdbx_strand_id
1 'polypeptide(L)'
;MANTPSRPDSFAALAEHSIRLITSLQTPEGAYPASPTFSAYVGYSWLRDGSFIADAASVSGAAQSATAFFEWCASTLERRRHAIQGIVAQAAEGRPVPATHMLPARFTFSGDDGSDEWWDFQLDGYGTWVWALTAHLARHGLPGDRFVGAVELTVDYLVASWQRPCYDWWEEHSQHVHISTLACVQAGLRAASDADLISGDRRVAADAAARAIAEFIAERGVSDGHLVKWVGSSAVDGSLAAALAPLGVIDARSAVGRRTIEVLESHLTVDGGVHRYLGDTFFGGGQWPLLSCFLGLAHLAAGDRGRALELLAWAAHTATAAGDLPEQVGGHLIAPGMRQEWIDRWGPVATPLLWSHAMFLRLGIELGAIDPTPLALVAQNSNAQEGSR
;
A
#
# COMPACT_ATOMS: atom_id res chain seq x y z
N MET A 1 -11.83 29.06 -21.02
CA MET A 1 -10.57 29.75 -20.68
C MET A 1 -9.66 28.69 -20.09
N ALA A 2 -8.53 28.41 -20.75
CA ALA A 2 -7.61 27.37 -20.34
C ALA A 2 -6.94 27.78 -19.01
N ASN A 3 -7.13 26.96 -17.98
CA ASN A 3 -6.54 27.20 -16.66
C ASN A 3 -5.11 26.66 -16.67
N THR A 4 -4.17 27.54 -16.37
CA THR A 4 -2.72 27.34 -16.31
C THR A 4 -2.37 26.20 -15.33
N PRO A 5 -1.35 25.35 -15.59
CA PRO A 5 -0.92 24.33 -14.63
C PRO A 5 -0.50 24.98 -13.31
N SER A 6 -1.00 24.44 -12.20
CA SER A 6 -0.73 24.95 -10.85
C SER A 6 0.76 24.94 -10.54
N ARG A 7 1.25 26.04 -9.96
CA ARG A 7 2.66 26.24 -9.57
C ARG A 7 3.09 25.25 -8.47
N PRO A 8 4.40 24.96 -8.33
CA PRO A 8 4.97 24.15 -7.23
C PRO A 8 4.53 24.62 -5.83
N ASP A 9 4.29 25.92 -5.64
CA ASP A 9 3.83 26.50 -4.37
C ASP A 9 2.44 26.00 -3.93
N SER A 10 1.64 25.43 -4.84
CA SER A 10 0.26 25.02 -4.54
C SER A 10 0.14 23.77 -3.67
N PHE A 11 1.18 22.93 -3.61
CA PHE A 11 1.17 21.66 -2.88
C PHE A 11 1.98 21.71 -1.58
N ALA A 12 2.87 22.69 -1.42
CA ALA A 12 3.83 22.74 -0.32
C ALA A 12 3.17 22.69 1.06
N ALA A 13 2.13 23.49 1.31
CA ALA A 13 1.43 23.52 2.59
C ALA A 13 0.78 22.17 2.94
N LEU A 14 0.14 21.52 1.95
CA LEU A 14 -0.46 20.20 2.15
C LEU A 14 0.61 19.12 2.34
N ALA A 15 1.75 19.23 1.67
CA ALA A 15 2.88 18.32 1.85
C ALA A 15 3.48 18.43 3.26
N GLU A 16 3.71 19.65 3.74
CA GLU A 16 4.17 19.91 5.11
C GLU A 16 3.18 19.42 6.16
N HIS A 17 1.87 19.61 5.95
CA HIS A 17 0.83 19.04 6.79
C HIS A 17 0.87 17.51 6.80
N SER A 18 0.93 16.91 5.60
CA SER A 18 0.93 15.45 5.42
C SER A 18 2.11 14.78 6.14
N ILE A 19 3.33 15.30 5.98
CA ILE A 19 4.50 14.70 6.64
C ILE A 19 4.45 14.90 8.14
N ARG A 20 4.00 16.06 8.62
CA ARG A 20 3.84 16.35 10.06
C ARG A 20 2.83 15.41 10.69
N LEU A 21 1.69 15.20 10.03
CA LEU A 21 0.63 14.31 10.48
C LEU A 21 1.13 12.86 10.57
N ILE A 22 1.79 12.36 9.52
CA ILE A 22 2.37 11.00 9.50
C ILE A 22 3.35 10.81 10.66
N THR A 23 4.27 11.75 10.88
CA THR A 23 5.27 11.60 11.94
C THR A 23 4.68 11.80 13.33
N SER A 24 3.71 12.72 13.52
CA SER A 24 3.09 12.96 14.82
C SER A 24 2.13 11.86 15.27
N LEU A 25 1.59 11.08 14.33
CA LEU A 25 0.67 9.98 14.65
C LEU A 25 1.39 8.62 14.73
N GLN A 26 2.68 8.56 14.38
CA GLN A 26 3.47 7.36 14.58
C GLN A 26 3.52 7.03 16.07
N THR A 27 3.28 5.77 16.41
CA THR A 27 3.30 5.35 17.82
C THR A 27 4.74 5.24 18.33
N PRO A 28 4.97 5.29 19.65
CA PRO A 28 6.30 5.09 20.23
C PRO A 28 6.96 3.75 19.84
N GLU A 29 6.15 2.72 19.56
CA GLU A 29 6.61 1.42 19.08
C GLU A 29 7.07 1.43 17.61
N GLY A 30 6.77 2.49 16.86
CA GLY A 30 7.10 2.67 15.44
C GLY A 30 5.94 2.39 14.48
N ALA A 31 4.79 1.93 14.97
CA ALA A 31 3.63 1.63 14.12
C ALA A 31 3.00 2.90 13.53
N TYR A 32 2.47 2.82 12.31
CA TYR A 32 1.62 3.86 11.75
C TYR A 32 0.15 3.44 11.87
N PRO A 33 -0.72 4.23 12.53
CA PRO A 33 -2.15 3.98 12.51
C PRO A 33 -2.73 4.22 11.11
N ALA A 34 -3.70 3.43 10.67
CA ALA A 34 -4.39 3.69 9.40
C ALA A 34 -5.16 5.01 9.45
N SER A 35 -6.00 5.18 10.48
CA SER A 35 -6.68 6.42 10.83
C SER A 35 -6.86 6.54 12.35
N PRO A 36 -6.55 7.70 12.97
CA PRO A 36 -6.62 7.86 14.42
C PRO A 36 -8.05 8.01 14.96
N THR A 37 -9.04 8.27 14.11
CA THR A 37 -10.40 8.65 14.51
C THR A 37 -11.49 7.71 13.99
N PHE A 38 -11.15 6.77 13.11
CA PHE A 38 -12.14 5.84 12.53
C PHE A 38 -12.29 4.58 13.39
N SER A 39 -13.49 4.34 13.92
CA SER A 39 -13.70 3.34 14.98
C SER A 39 -13.27 1.92 14.62
N ALA A 40 -13.34 1.53 13.34
CA ALA A 40 -12.92 0.20 12.91
C ALA A 40 -11.39 0.04 12.80
N TYR A 41 -10.64 1.16 12.76
CA TYR A 41 -9.18 1.17 12.57
C TYR A 41 -8.40 1.60 13.82
N VAL A 42 -9.05 2.29 14.77
CA VAL A 42 -8.40 2.76 16.00
C VAL A 42 -7.75 1.59 16.75
N GLY A 43 -6.47 1.75 17.09
CA GLY A 43 -5.68 0.75 17.81
C GLY A 43 -4.91 -0.22 16.92
N TYR A 44 -5.09 -0.13 15.59
CA TYR A 44 -4.52 -1.07 14.63
C TYR A 44 -3.59 -0.43 13.60
N SER A 45 -2.61 -1.22 13.17
CA SER A 45 -1.65 -0.94 12.10
C SER A 45 -1.64 -2.12 11.12
N TRP A 46 -1.68 -1.81 9.82
CA TRP A 46 -1.57 -2.80 8.75
C TRP A 46 -0.18 -2.73 8.15
N LEU A 47 0.39 -3.90 7.80
CA LEU A 47 1.65 -3.93 7.07
C LEU A 47 1.53 -3.24 5.70
N ARG A 48 0.39 -3.40 5.00
CA ARG A 48 0.14 -2.76 3.70
C ARG A 48 0.18 -1.23 3.80
N ASP A 49 -0.73 -0.65 4.57
CA ASP A 49 -0.87 0.80 4.75
C ASP A 49 0.44 1.39 5.28
N GLY A 50 0.96 0.80 6.36
CA GLY A 50 2.18 1.25 7.01
C GLY A 50 3.40 1.23 6.09
N SER A 51 3.48 0.28 5.15
CA SER A 51 4.60 0.21 4.19
C SER A 51 4.57 1.34 3.17
N PHE A 52 3.39 1.69 2.64
CA PHE A 52 3.27 2.85 1.76
C PHE A 52 3.46 4.17 2.51
N ILE A 53 2.99 4.24 3.77
CA ILE A 53 3.26 5.38 4.67
C ILE A 53 4.77 5.52 4.94
N ALA A 54 5.46 4.41 5.22
CA ALA A 54 6.90 4.39 5.46
C ALA A 54 7.70 4.77 4.19
N ASP A 55 7.31 4.30 3.01
CA ASP A 55 7.96 4.74 1.76
C ASP A 55 7.78 6.24 1.54
N ALA A 56 6.57 6.77 1.76
CA ALA A 56 6.29 8.20 1.68
C ALA A 56 7.10 9.03 2.69
N ALA A 57 7.17 8.59 3.96
CA ALA A 57 8.00 9.22 4.98
C ALA A 57 9.49 9.18 4.57
N SER A 58 9.94 8.05 4.04
CA SER A 58 11.31 7.83 3.57
C SER A 58 11.70 8.74 2.40
N VAL A 59 10.85 8.91 1.38
CA VAL A 59 11.11 9.84 0.26
C VAL A 59 10.98 11.30 0.67
N SER A 60 10.21 11.60 1.71
CA SER A 60 10.05 12.95 2.27
C SER A 60 11.20 13.36 3.22
N GLY A 61 12.21 12.49 3.40
CA GLY A 61 13.36 12.74 4.26
C GLY A 61 13.16 12.39 5.74
N ALA A 62 11.99 11.87 6.14
CA ALA A 62 11.71 11.40 7.50
C ALA A 62 12.28 9.99 7.74
N ALA A 63 13.58 9.80 7.48
CA ALA A 63 14.24 8.49 7.47
C ALA A 63 14.08 7.72 8.79
N GLN A 64 14.22 8.40 9.94
CA GLN A 64 14.09 7.78 11.26
C GLN A 64 12.68 7.25 11.52
N SER A 65 11.65 8.00 11.09
CA SER A 65 10.26 7.58 11.22
C SER A 65 10.01 6.31 10.39
N ALA A 66 10.47 6.29 9.14
CA ALA A 66 10.38 5.08 8.30
C ALA A 66 11.16 3.89 8.90
N THR A 67 12.38 4.12 9.40
CA THR A 67 13.18 3.09 10.08
C THR A 67 12.43 2.48 11.27
N ALA A 68 11.81 3.30 12.12
CA ALA A 68 11.05 2.84 13.28
C ALA A 68 9.89 1.93 12.88
N PHE A 69 9.20 2.23 11.78
CA PHE A 69 8.15 1.35 11.26
C PHE A 69 8.69 0.00 10.78
N PHE A 70 9.83 -0.02 10.10
CA PHE A 70 10.43 -1.29 9.67
C PHE A 70 10.96 -2.11 10.85
N GLU A 71 11.46 -1.46 11.90
CA GLU A 71 11.82 -2.12 13.16
C GLU A 71 10.59 -2.73 13.85
N TRP A 72 9.48 -2.00 13.85
CA TRP A 72 8.19 -2.50 14.33
C TRP A 72 7.72 -3.73 13.54
N CYS A 73 7.78 -3.70 12.20
CA CYS A 73 7.45 -4.84 11.34
C CYS A 73 8.33 -6.05 11.67
N ALA A 74 9.65 -5.84 11.75
CA ALA A 74 10.59 -6.92 12.03
C ALA A 74 10.35 -7.56 13.39
N SER A 75 10.18 -6.75 14.44
CA SER A 75 9.86 -7.23 15.78
C SER A 75 8.54 -8.02 15.82
N THR A 76 7.51 -7.52 15.14
CA THR A 76 6.19 -8.16 15.05
C THR A 76 6.27 -9.55 14.38
N LEU A 77 7.04 -9.68 13.31
CA LEU A 77 7.19 -10.94 12.59
C LEU A 77 8.11 -11.93 13.31
N GLU A 78 9.17 -11.45 13.96
CA GLU A 78 10.06 -12.29 14.77
C GLU A 78 9.33 -12.95 15.93
N ARG A 79 8.39 -12.25 16.58
CA ARG A 79 7.53 -12.86 17.60
C ARG A 79 6.64 -13.99 17.07
N ARG A 80 6.42 -14.06 15.76
CA ARG A 80 5.63 -15.09 15.07
C ARG A 80 6.49 -16.15 14.37
N ARG A 81 7.81 -16.16 14.61
CA ARG A 81 8.77 -17.12 14.03
C ARG A 81 8.27 -18.57 14.07
N HIS A 82 7.83 -19.05 15.23
CA HIS A 82 7.35 -20.42 15.37
C HIS A 82 6.07 -20.70 14.59
N ALA A 83 5.13 -19.75 14.56
CA ALA A 83 3.90 -19.87 13.79
C ALA A 83 4.20 -19.93 12.29
N ILE A 84 5.05 -19.02 11.79
CA ILE A 84 5.50 -18.99 10.39
C ILE A 84 6.18 -20.30 10.00
N GLN A 85 7.13 -20.76 10.80
CA GLN A 85 7.84 -22.03 10.54
C GLN A 85 6.87 -23.22 10.51
N GLY A 86 5.87 -23.24 11.39
CA GLY A 86 4.83 -24.27 11.40
C GLY A 86 3.98 -24.24 10.13
N ILE A 87 3.55 -23.05 9.68
CA ILE A 87 2.79 -22.87 8.43
C ILE A 87 3.60 -23.39 7.23
N VAL A 88 4.85 -22.96 7.12
CA VAL A 88 5.77 -23.34 6.03
C VAL A 88 6.02 -24.85 6.00
N ALA A 89 6.29 -25.46 7.16
CA ALA A 89 6.52 -26.89 7.26
C ALA A 89 5.29 -27.71 6.83
N GLN A 90 4.09 -27.34 7.29
CA GLN A 90 2.85 -28.02 6.91
C GLN A 90 2.53 -27.88 5.42
N ALA A 91 2.81 -26.70 4.83
CA ALA A 91 2.68 -26.49 3.39
C ALA A 91 3.65 -27.38 2.59
N ALA A 92 4.91 -27.51 3.05
CA ALA A 92 5.92 -28.35 2.40
C ALA A 92 5.55 -29.85 2.43
N GLU A 93 4.80 -30.28 3.44
CA GLU A 93 4.26 -31.64 3.55
C GLU A 93 2.96 -31.87 2.75
N GLY A 94 2.49 -30.86 2.00
CA GLY A 94 1.24 -30.94 1.22
C GLY A 94 -0.02 -30.86 2.09
N ARG A 95 0.08 -30.34 3.32
CA ARG A 95 -1.03 -30.22 4.29
C ARG A 95 -1.19 -28.76 4.77
N PRO A 96 -1.44 -27.79 3.87
CA PRO A 96 -1.50 -26.37 4.25
C PRO A 96 -2.55 -26.12 5.33
N VAL A 97 -2.22 -25.26 6.30
CA VAL A 97 -3.13 -24.90 7.40
C VAL A 97 -4.35 -24.13 6.88
N PRO A 98 -5.51 -24.17 7.56
CA PRO A 98 -6.67 -23.35 7.18
C PRO A 98 -6.35 -21.86 7.26
N ALA A 99 -7.12 -21.04 6.55
CA ALA A 99 -6.94 -19.57 6.50
C ALA A 99 -6.99 -18.93 7.90
N THR A 100 -7.80 -19.46 8.81
CA THR A 100 -7.91 -19.00 10.21
C THR A 100 -6.67 -19.24 11.06
N HIS A 101 -5.69 -20.01 10.56
CA HIS A 101 -4.40 -20.23 11.21
C HIS A 101 -3.25 -19.51 10.49
N MET A 102 -3.58 -18.72 9.46
CA MET A 102 -2.61 -17.85 8.81
C MET A 102 -2.36 -16.61 9.65
N LEU A 103 -1.30 -15.87 9.32
CA LEU A 103 -1.02 -14.61 10.00
C LEU A 103 -2.06 -13.54 9.63
N PRO A 104 -2.34 -12.58 10.54
CA PRO A 104 -3.40 -11.60 10.32
C PRO A 104 -2.98 -10.47 9.38
N ALA A 105 -3.95 -9.65 9.00
CA ALA A 105 -3.75 -8.47 8.14
C ALA A 105 -3.33 -7.25 8.95
N ARG A 106 -3.89 -7.14 10.16
CA ARG A 106 -3.70 -6.02 11.08
C ARG A 106 -3.12 -6.49 12.41
N PHE A 107 -2.40 -5.59 13.04
CA PHE A 107 -1.79 -5.80 14.34
C PHE A 107 -2.15 -4.65 15.26
N THR A 108 -2.23 -4.92 16.56
CA THR A 108 -2.23 -3.83 17.55
C THR A 108 -0.93 -3.04 17.44
N PHE A 109 -0.85 -1.85 18.03
CA PHE A 109 0.41 -1.08 18.04
C PHE A 109 1.57 -1.78 18.76
N SER A 110 1.28 -2.60 19.77
CA SER A 110 2.28 -3.48 20.39
C SER A 110 2.74 -4.61 19.46
N GLY A 111 2.07 -4.81 18.33
CA GLY A 111 2.30 -5.84 17.32
C GLY A 111 1.72 -7.20 17.74
N ASP A 112 0.69 -7.21 18.58
CA ASP A 112 -0.10 -8.40 18.91
C ASP A 112 -1.20 -8.61 17.86
N ASP A 113 -1.77 -9.81 17.81
CA ASP A 113 -2.93 -10.07 16.96
C ASP A 113 -4.15 -9.29 17.49
N GLY A 114 -5.02 -8.83 16.60
CA GLY A 114 -6.29 -8.22 17.01
C GLY A 114 -7.20 -9.23 17.69
N SER A 115 -8.04 -8.75 18.62
CA SER A 115 -9.01 -9.60 19.33
C SER A 115 -10.37 -9.68 18.65
N ASP A 116 -10.65 -8.79 17.71
CA ASP A 116 -11.94 -8.68 17.05
C ASP A 116 -12.00 -9.60 15.82
N GLU A 117 -13.18 -10.15 15.53
CA GLU A 117 -13.42 -10.90 14.29
C GLU A 117 -13.14 -10.01 13.07
N TRP A 118 -12.23 -10.46 12.22
CA TRP A 118 -11.75 -9.68 11.08
C TRP A 118 -11.40 -10.57 9.88
N TRP A 119 -11.31 -9.93 8.71
CA TRP A 119 -11.01 -10.56 7.43
C TRP A 119 -9.48 -10.68 7.23
N ASP A 120 -8.86 -11.46 8.11
CA ASP A 120 -7.43 -11.34 8.43
C ASP A 120 -6.46 -12.01 7.45
N PHE A 121 -6.85 -13.08 6.74
CA PHE A 121 -5.89 -13.75 5.87
C PHE A 121 -5.63 -12.93 4.60
N GLN A 122 -4.52 -12.20 4.60
CA GLN A 122 -4.01 -11.36 3.50
C GLN A 122 -2.50 -11.55 3.35
N LEU A 123 -2.00 -11.53 2.10
CA LEU A 123 -0.57 -11.77 1.81
C LEU A 123 0.16 -10.51 1.33
N ASP A 124 -0.56 -9.50 0.88
CA ASP A 124 0.00 -8.32 0.22
C ASP A 124 0.85 -7.45 1.16
N GLY A 125 0.44 -7.26 2.42
CA GLY A 125 1.20 -6.48 3.39
C GLY A 125 2.59 -7.06 3.66
N TYR A 126 2.70 -8.39 3.66
CA TYR A 126 3.96 -9.12 3.83
C TYR A 126 4.92 -8.89 2.65
N GLY A 127 4.42 -8.84 1.42
CA GLY A 127 5.25 -8.48 0.27
C GLY A 127 5.63 -6.99 0.28
N THR A 128 4.68 -6.13 0.61
CA THR A 128 4.83 -4.67 0.53
C THR A 128 5.86 -4.15 1.53
N TRP A 129 5.93 -4.68 2.75
CA TRP A 129 6.91 -4.18 3.73
C TRP A 129 8.35 -4.50 3.34
N VAL A 130 8.61 -5.65 2.74
CA VAL A 130 9.94 -6.02 2.23
C VAL A 130 10.33 -5.12 1.06
N TRP A 131 9.40 -4.85 0.14
CA TRP A 131 9.61 -3.90 -0.96
C TRP A 131 9.92 -2.48 -0.43
N ALA A 132 9.13 -1.98 0.53
CA ALA A 132 9.34 -0.64 1.07
C ALA A 132 10.64 -0.53 1.90
N LEU A 133 10.97 -1.57 2.68
CA LEU A 133 12.20 -1.64 3.48
C LEU A 133 13.43 -1.54 2.57
N THR A 134 13.50 -2.38 1.54
CA THR A 134 14.66 -2.43 0.63
C THR A 134 14.85 -1.11 -0.11
N ALA A 135 13.75 -0.50 -0.57
CA ALA A 135 13.78 0.85 -1.16
C ALA A 135 14.30 1.90 -0.16
N HIS A 136 13.87 1.82 1.11
CA HIS A 136 14.35 2.72 2.17
C HIS A 136 15.84 2.52 2.50
N LEU A 137 16.30 1.28 2.66
CA LEU A 137 17.70 0.97 2.94
C LEU A 137 18.60 1.48 1.83
N ALA A 138 18.25 1.22 0.57
CA ALA A 138 19.01 1.70 -0.59
C ALA A 138 19.03 3.23 -0.66
N ARG A 139 17.89 3.89 -0.46
CA ARG A 139 17.74 5.34 -0.53
C ARG A 139 18.60 6.08 0.49
N HIS A 140 18.76 5.52 1.68
CA HIS A 140 19.47 6.14 2.79
C HIS A 140 20.84 5.51 3.09
N GLY A 141 21.28 4.52 2.30
CA GLY A 141 22.55 3.82 2.50
C GLY A 141 22.64 3.13 3.86
N LEU A 142 21.52 2.60 4.37
CA LEU A 142 21.43 1.99 5.70
C LEU A 142 21.72 0.48 5.65
N PRO A 143 22.36 -0.08 6.70
CA PRO A 143 22.60 -1.52 6.78
C PRO A 143 21.29 -2.29 7.02
N GLY A 144 21.18 -3.46 6.38
CA GLY A 144 20.02 -4.34 6.45
C GLY A 144 20.09 -5.43 7.52
N ASP A 145 21.25 -5.63 8.18
CA ASP A 145 21.54 -6.82 8.99
C ASP A 145 20.47 -7.13 10.05
N ARG A 146 19.97 -6.09 10.73
CA ARG A 146 18.94 -6.21 11.77
C ARG A 146 17.57 -6.67 11.26
N PHE A 147 17.32 -6.58 9.96
CA PHE A 147 16.04 -6.96 9.35
C PHE A 147 16.07 -8.36 8.73
N VAL A 148 17.27 -8.95 8.54
CA VAL A 148 17.46 -10.22 7.84
C VAL A 148 16.54 -11.32 8.39
N GLY A 149 16.51 -11.51 9.72
CA GLY A 149 15.71 -12.58 10.32
C GLY A 149 14.20 -12.48 10.00
N ALA A 150 13.63 -11.26 10.03
CA ALA A 150 12.23 -11.02 9.71
C ALA A 150 11.95 -11.10 8.20
N VAL A 151 12.89 -10.64 7.37
CA VAL A 151 12.80 -10.78 5.91
C VAL A 151 12.84 -12.25 5.50
N GLU A 152 13.72 -13.05 6.09
CA GLU A 152 13.78 -14.50 5.84
C GLU A 152 12.46 -15.20 6.20
N LEU A 153 11.89 -14.89 7.38
CA LEU A 153 10.58 -15.41 7.77
C LEU A 153 9.48 -15.02 6.79
N THR A 154 9.49 -13.76 6.34
CA THR A 154 8.51 -13.26 5.37
C THR A 154 8.64 -13.99 4.04
N VAL A 155 9.86 -14.12 3.53
CA VAL A 155 10.14 -14.81 2.26
C VAL A 155 9.69 -16.25 2.33
N ASP A 156 10.02 -16.98 3.40
CA ASP A 156 9.61 -18.37 3.58
C ASP A 156 8.07 -18.50 3.61
N TYR A 157 7.39 -17.60 4.34
CA TYR A 157 5.92 -17.55 4.40
C TYR A 157 5.27 -17.31 3.03
N LEU A 158 5.79 -16.32 2.28
CA LEU A 158 5.29 -15.94 0.96
C LEU A 158 5.53 -17.03 -0.08
N VAL A 159 6.73 -17.61 -0.14
CA VAL A 159 7.07 -18.72 -1.04
C VAL A 159 6.12 -19.91 -0.82
N ALA A 160 5.80 -20.22 0.44
CA ALA A 160 4.89 -21.32 0.78
C ALA A 160 3.41 -21.04 0.46
N SER A 161 3.02 -19.77 0.30
CA SER A 161 1.60 -19.38 0.36
C SER A 161 1.09 -18.55 -0.82
N TRP A 162 1.94 -18.07 -1.73
CA TRP A 162 1.56 -17.04 -2.72
C TRP A 162 0.38 -17.43 -3.64
N GLN A 163 0.16 -18.72 -3.92
CA GLN A 163 -0.98 -19.19 -4.73
C GLN A 163 -2.29 -19.32 -3.95
N ARG A 164 -2.27 -19.13 -2.63
CA ARG A 164 -3.44 -19.36 -1.80
C ARG A 164 -4.47 -18.25 -2.00
N PRO A 165 -5.77 -18.60 -2.16
CA PRO A 165 -6.83 -17.61 -2.08
C PRO A 165 -6.84 -16.91 -0.73
N CYS A 166 -6.96 -15.59 -0.74
CA CYS A 166 -6.95 -14.74 0.44
C CYS A 166 -7.83 -13.50 0.19
N TYR A 167 -8.12 -12.71 1.22
CA TYR A 167 -8.81 -11.44 1.02
C TYR A 167 -7.94 -10.49 0.18
N ASP A 168 -8.58 -9.63 -0.62
CA ASP A 168 -7.87 -8.55 -1.32
C ASP A 168 -7.53 -7.38 -0.37
N TRP A 169 -6.95 -6.31 -0.91
CA TRP A 169 -6.65 -5.07 -0.17
C TRP A 169 -7.87 -4.46 0.53
N TRP A 170 -9.06 -4.79 0.04
CA TRP A 170 -10.35 -4.26 0.47
C TRP A 170 -11.05 -5.17 1.46
N GLU A 171 -10.37 -6.24 1.87
CA GLU A 171 -10.87 -7.21 2.84
C GLU A 171 -12.06 -8.01 2.32
N GLU A 172 -12.12 -8.19 1.01
CA GLU A 172 -13.23 -8.83 0.31
C GLU A 172 -12.77 -10.07 -0.48
N HIS A 173 -13.74 -10.95 -0.76
CA HIS A 173 -13.60 -12.08 -1.68
C HIS A 173 -12.40 -13.03 -1.42
N SER A 174 -12.32 -13.62 -0.22
CA SER A 174 -11.25 -14.55 0.19
C SER A 174 -11.10 -15.83 -0.63
N GLN A 175 -12.11 -16.18 -1.43
CA GLN A 175 -12.10 -17.34 -2.31
C GLN A 175 -11.27 -17.13 -3.59
N HIS A 176 -10.72 -15.94 -3.81
CA HIS A 176 -9.99 -15.59 -5.04
C HIS A 176 -8.50 -15.33 -4.80
N VAL A 177 -7.73 -15.41 -5.89
CA VAL A 177 -6.32 -15.01 -5.95
C VAL A 177 -6.24 -13.68 -6.69
N HIS A 178 -5.88 -12.62 -5.98
CA HIS A 178 -5.96 -11.24 -6.45
C HIS A 178 -4.64 -10.78 -7.08
N ILE A 179 -4.72 -10.08 -8.21
CA ILE A 179 -3.52 -9.71 -8.99
C ILE A 179 -2.71 -8.62 -8.31
N SER A 180 -3.36 -7.66 -7.63
CA SER A 180 -2.66 -6.66 -6.81
C SER A 180 -1.92 -7.29 -5.62
N THR A 181 -2.52 -8.31 -4.98
CA THR A 181 -1.84 -9.09 -3.93
C THR A 181 -0.61 -9.82 -4.47
N LEU A 182 -0.74 -10.49 -5.62
CA LEU A 182 0.40 -11.15 -6.26
C LEU A 182 1.50 -10.15 -6.64
N ALA A 183 1.14 -8.95 -7.09
CA ALA A 183 2.13 -7.91 -7.38
C ALA A 183 2.92 -7.49 -6.13
N CYS A 184 2.27 -7.30 -4.98
CA CYS A 184 2.95 -7.02 -3.71
C CYS A 184 3.91 -8.14 -3.32
N VAL A 185 3.45 -9.40 -3.39
CA VAL A 185 4.24 -10.58 -3.02
C VAL A 185 5.47 -10.69 -3.92
N GLN A 186 5.28 -10.55 -5.24
CA GLN A 186 6.35 -10.64 -6.22
C GLN A 186 7.40 -9.54 -6.01
N ALA A 187 6.95 -8.29 -5.81
CA ALA A 187 7.83 -7.15 -5.60
C ALA A 187 8.67 -7.34 -4.33
N GLY A 188 8.07 -7.81 -3.23
CA GLY A 188 8.79 -8.09 -1.99
C GLY A 188 9.83 -9.19 -2.15
N LEU A 189 9.47 -10.31 -2.79
CA LEU A 189 10.40 -11.43 -3.03
C LEU A 189 11.60 -11.02 -3.87
N ARG A 190 11.37 -10.27 -4.97
CA ARG A 190 12.45 -9.73 -5.79
C ARG A 190 13.33 -8.79 -5.00
N ALA A 191 12.72 -7.86 -4.28
CA ALA A 191 13.47 -6.83 -3.57
C ALA A 191 14.36 -7.41 -2.47
N ALA A 192 13.91 -8.46 -1.75
CA ALA A 192 14.76 -9.17 -0.79
C ALA A 192 15.99 -9.82 -1.45
N SER A 193 15.81 -10.44 -2.62
CA SER A 193 16.88 -11.09 -3.39
C SER A 193 17.87 -10.06 -3.95
N ASP A 194 17.36 -8.98 -4.55
CA ASP A 194 18.15 -7.94 -5.18
C ASP A 194 18.96 -7.11 -4.16
N ALA A 195 18.44 -6.95 -2.94
CA ALA A 195 19.11 -6.25 -1.84
C ALA A 195 20.04 -7.15 -1.01
N ASP A 196 20.26 -8.40 -1.43
CA ASP A 196 21.07 -9.41 -0.71
C ASP A 196 20.66 -9.60 0.77
N LEU A 197 19.37 -9.39 1.11
CA LEU A 197 18.84 -9.62 2.46
C LEU A 197 18.52 -11.10 2.73
N ILE A 198 18.60 -11.94 1.70
CA ILE A 198 18.44 -13.39 1.75
C ILE A 198 19.55 -14.07 0.93
N SER A 199 19.92 -15.30 1.31
CA SER A 199 21.01 -16.03 0.65
C SER A 199 20.72 -17.53 0.50
N GLY A 200 21.60 -18.24 -0.21
CA GLY A 200 21.54 -19.70 -0.38
C GLY A 200 20.24 -20.19 -1.01
N ASP A 201 19.73 -21.32 -0.52
CA ASP A 201 18.51 -21.96 -1.01
C ASP A 201 17.28 -21.04 -0.93
N ARG A 202 17.24 -20.16 0.08
CA ARG A 202 16.14 -19.20 0.25
C ARG A 202 16.10 -18.18 -0.88
N ARG A 203 17.26 -17.66 -1.30
CA ARG A 203 17.34 -16.75 -2.45
C ARG A 203 16.88 -17.46 -3.73
N VAL A 204 17.34 -18.70 -3.96
CA VAL A 204 16.92 -19.51 -5.11
C VAL A 204 15.41 -19.73 -5.12
N ALA A 205 14.81 -20.04 -3.96
CA ALA A 205 13.37 -20.24 -3.83
C ALA A 205 12.58 -18.95 -4.06
N ALA A 206 13.05 -17.81 -3.52
CA ALA A 206 12.45 -16.50 -3.75
C ALA A 206 12.48 -16.10 -5.23
N ASP A 207 13.61 -16.27 -5.91
CA ASP A 207 13.77 -15.99 -7.35
C ASP A 207 12.90 -16.89 -8.22
N ALA A 208 12.75 -18.17 -7.84
CA ALA A 208 11.85 -19.10 -8.52
C ALA A 208 10.38 -18.70 -8.33
N ALA A 209 9.96 -18.39 -7.09
CA ALA A 209 8.60 -17.96 -6.78
C ALA A 209 8.26 -16.62 -7.47
N ALA A 210 9.16 -15.64 -7.45
CA ALA A 210 8.94 -14.35 -8.10
C ALA A 210 8.80 -14.47 -9.63
N ARG A 211 9.52 -15.40 -10.27
CA ARG A 211 9.32 -15.74 -11.69
C ARG A 211 7.99 -16.44 -11.92
N ALA A 212 7.66 -17.44 -11.12
CA ALA A 212 6.40 -18.16 -11.22
C ALA A 212 5.18 -17.24 -11.02
N ILE A 213 5.25 -16.27 -10.10
CA ILE A 213 4.19 -15.27 -9.92
C ILE A 213 4.06 -14.39 -11.17
N ALA A 214 5.17 -13.93 -11.76
CA ALA A 214 5.13 -13.12 -12.98
C ALA A 214 4.52 -13.89 -14.17
N GLU A 215 4.91 -15.14 -14.35
CA GLU A 215 4.33 -16.04 -15.35
C GLU A 215 2.83 -16.26 -15.10
N PHE A 216 2.45 -16.52 -13.84
CA PHE A 216 1.06 -16.70 -13.45
C PHE A 216 0.20 -15.46 -13.70
N ILE A 217 0.70 -14.26 -13.38
CA ILE A 217 0.02 -12.99 -13.70
C ILE A 217 -0.15 -12.85 -15.22
N ALA A 218 0.90 -13.12 -16.00
CA ALA A 218 0.83 -13.01 -17.45
C ALA A 218 -0.17 -14.00 -18.09
N GLU A 219 -0.23 -15.23 -17.58
CA GLU A 219 -1.11 -16.28 -18.11
C GLU A 219 -2.56 -16.19 -17.61
N ARG A 220 -2.76 -15.80 -16.35
CA ARG A 220 -4.04 -15.95 -15.64
C ARG A 220 -4.59 -14.65 -15.07
N GLY A 221 -3.75 -13.61 -15.00
CA GLY A 221 -4.10 -12.29 -14.50
C GLY A 221 -4.34 -11.24 -15.60
N VAL A 222 -4.32 -11.65 -16.87
CA VAL A 222 -4.59 -10.78 -18.02
C VAL A 222 -5.83 -11.26 -18.78
N SER A 223 -6.74 -10.34 -19.09
CA SER A 223 -7.90 -10.55 -19.97
C SER A 223 -8.05 -9.35 -20.89
N ASP A 224 -8.38 -9.56 -22.16
CA ASP A 224 -8.53 -8.49 -23.17
C ASP A 224 -7.38 -7.45 -23.17
N GLY A 225 -6.17 -7.95 -22.92
CA GLY A 225 -4.94 -7.17 -22.90
C GLY A 225 -4.72 -6.30 -21.66
N HIS A 226 -5.55 -6.35 -20.61
CA HIS A 226 -5.30 -5.66 -19.34
C HIS A 226 -5.26 -6.60 -18.14
N LEU A 227 -4.71 -6.12 -17.02
CA LEU A 227 -4.79 -6.83 -15.74
C LEU A 227 -6.25 -6.90 -15.25
N VAL A 228 -6.60 -8.00 -14.59
CA VAL A 228 -7.92 -8.19 -13.95
C VAL A 228 -7.80 -8.21 -12.44
N LYS A 229 -8.88 -7.91 -11.71
CA LYS A 229 -8.91 -7.83 -10.23
C LYS A 229 -8.42 -9.13 -9.59
N TRP A 230 -8.95 -10.26 -10.04
CA TRP A 230 -8.53 -11.59 -9.62
C TRP A 230 -8.61 -12.61 -10.75
N VAL A 231 -7.93 -13.74 -10.56
CA VAL A 231 -7.84 -14.83 -11.56
C VAL A 231 -9.22 -15.29 -12.03
N GLY A 232 -9.42 -15.29 -13.35
CA GLY A 232 -10.66 -15.75 -13.98
C GLY A 232 -11.82 -14.75 -13.93
N SER A 233 -11.58 -13.51 -13.46
CA SER A 233 -12.54 -12.40 -13.61
C SER A 233 -12.29 -11.61 -14.89
N SER A 234 -13.29 -10.82 -15.29
CA SER A 234 -13.15 -9.68 -16.21
C SER A 234 -13.23 -8.33 -15.48
N ALA A 235 -13.33 -8.36 -14.15
CA ALA A 235 -13.43 -7.17 -13.34
C ALA A 235 -12.08 -6.46 -13.25
N VAL A 236 -12.11 -5.14 -13.04
CA VAL A 236 -10.92 -4.33 -12.78
C VAL A 236 -11.01 -3.67 -11.42
N ASP A 237 -9.85 -3.35 -10.86
CA ASP A 237 -9.70 -2.79 -9.53
C ASP A 237 -8.61 -1.71 -9.54
N GLY A 238 -8.85 -0.59 -8.86
CA GLY A 238 -7.93 0.53 -8.77
C GLY A 238 -6.56 0.15 -8.18
N SER A 239 -6.49 -0.87 -7.32
CA SER A 239 -5.23 -1.38 -6.78
C SER A 239 -4.30 -1.97 -7.84
N LEU A 240 -4.80 -2.31 -9.04
CA LEU A 240 -3.97 -2.79 -10.15
C LEU A 240 -2.97 -1.73 -10.63
N ALA A 241 -3.23 -0.44 -10.39
CA ALA A 241 -2.26 0.62 -10.68
C ALA A 241 -0.95 0.41 -9.91
N ALA A 242 -1.00 -0.14 -8.70
CA ALA A 242 0.19 -0.41 -7.89
C ALA A 242 1.15 -1.42 -8.54
N ALA A 243 0.62 -2.38 -9.31
CA ALA A 243 1.43 -3.36 -10.05
C ALA A 243 2.28 -2.70 -11.14
N LEU A 244 1.87 -1.54 -11.65
CA LEU A 244 2.60 -0.73 -12.62
C LEU A 244 3.58 0.20 -11.93
N ALA A 245 3.10 0.94 -10.93
CA ALA A 245 3.90 1.79 -10.06
C ALA A 245 3.18 2.00 -8.72
N PRO A 246 3.89 1.92 -7.58
CA PRO A 246 5.35 1.93 -7.47
C PRO A 246 6.01 0.55 -7.46
N LEU A 247 5.25 -0.56 -7.49
CA LEU A 247 5.82 -1.91 -7.36
C LEU A 247 6.63 -2.35 -8.59
N GLY A 248 6.26 -1.87 -9.78
CA GLY A 248 7.03 -2.11 -11.01
C GLY A 248 7.03 -3.56 -11.49
N VAL A 249 6.03 -4.36 -11.12
CA VAL A 249 5.89 -5.77 -11.51
C VAL A 249 5.53 -5.90 -12.98
N ILE A 250 4.71 -4.97 -13.48
CA ILE A 250 4.33 -4.85 -14.89
C ILE A 250 4.89 -3.53 -15.41
N ASP A 251 5.60 -3.57 -16.53
CA ASP A 251 6.07 -2.35 -17.18
C ASP A 251 4.87 -1.51 -17.65
N ALA A 252 4.74 -0.31 -17.09
CA ALA A 252 3.69 0.66 -17.44
C ALA A 252 3.67 1.04 -18.93
N ARG A 253 4.81 0.90 -19.63
CA ARG A 253 4.92 1.16 -21.08
C ARG A 253 4.65 -0.07 -21.95
N SER A 254 4.49 -1.25 -21.37
CA SER A 254 4.11 -2.45 -22.12
C SER A 254 2.67 -2.32 -22.66
N ALA A 255 2.29 -3.17 -23.62
CA ALA A 255 0.93 -3.20 -24.14
C ALA A 255 -0.09 -3.47 -23.02
N VAL A 256 0.22 -4.41 -22.10
CA VAL A 256 -0.63 -4.73 -20.96
C VAL A 256 -0.69 -3.57 -19.97
N GLY A 257 0.44 -2.91 -19.70
CA GLY A 257 0.48 -1.77 -18.79
C GLY A 257 -0.36 -0.59 -19.27
N ARG A 258 -0.18 -0.16 -20.51
CA ARG A 258 -0.98 0.94 -21.10
C ARG A 258 -2.47 0.59 -21.16
N ARG A 259 -2.81 -0.63 -21.57
CA ARG A 259 -4.20 -1.07 -21.65
C ARG A 259 -4.86 -1.15 -20.28
N THR A 260 -4.11 -1.53 -19.24
CA THR A 260 -4.59 -1.49 -17.84
C THR A 260 -4.89 -0.06 -17.42
N ILE A 261 -3.98 0.89 -17.67
CA ILE A 261 -4.20 2.32 -17.37
C ILE A 261 -5.46 2.84 -18.09
N GLU A 262 -5.63 2.54 -19.38
CA GLU A 262 -6.82 2.94 -20.15
C GLU A 262 -8.13 2.40 -19.55
N VAL A 263 -8.13 1.14 -19.10
CA VAL A 263 -9.32 0.53 -18.50
C VAL A 263 -9.61 1.12 -17.12
N LEU A 264 -8.59 1.38 -16.31
CA LEU A 264 -8.77 2.08 -15.03
C LEU A 264 -9.35 3.49 -15.23
N GLU A 265 -8.80 4.25 -16.18
CA GLU A 265 -9.31 5.58 -16.54
C GLU A 265 -10.76 5.54 -17.01
N SER A 266 -11.11 4.61 -17.90
CA SER A 266 -12.45 4.57 -18.50
C SER A 266 -13.51 3.98 -17.59
N HIS A 267 -13.16 3.04 -16.69
CA HIS A 267 -14.14 2.33 -15.87
C HIS A 267 -14.23 2.87 -14.45
N LEU A 268 -13.13 3.36 -13.87
CA LEU A 268 -13.05 3.67 -12.45
C LEU A 268 -12.76 5.15 -12.17
N THR A 269 -12.36 5.95 -13.17
CA THR A 269 -12.04 7.37 -12.96
C THR A 269 -13.17 8.29 -13.40
N VAL A 270 -13.59 9.19 -12.50
CA VAL A 270 -14.54 10.27 -12.81
C VAL A 270 -13.93 11.59 -12.35
N ASP A 271 -13.75 12.55 -13.26
CA ASP A 271 -13.17 13.87 -12.96
C ASP A 271 -11.80 13.85 -12.24
N GLY A 272 -11.05 12.75 -12.37
CA GLY A 272 -9.75 12.55 -11.72
C GLY A 272 -9.80 11.73 -10.42
N GLY A 273 -11.00 11.42 -9.91
CA GLY A 273 -11.16 10.56 -8.74
C GLY A 273 -11.40 9.11 -9.12
N VAL A 274 -10.63 8.21 -8.53
CA VAL A 274 -10.63 6.77 -8.84
C VAL A 274 -11.42 5.98 -7.80
N HIS A 275 -12.35 5.13 -8.26
CA HIS A 275 -13.08 4.16 -7.45
C HIS A 275 -12.28 2.88 -7.19
N ARG A 276 -12.62 2.11 -6.14
CA ARG A 276 -11.99 0.81 -5.86
C ARG A 276 -12.24 -0.19 -7.00
N TYR A 277 -13.50 -0.49 -7.29
CA TYR A 277 -13.93 -1.36 -8.38
C TYR A 277 -15.42 -1.12 -8.67
N LEU A 278 -15.90 -1.60 -9.82
CA LEU A 278 -17.32 -1.52 -10.17
C LEU A 278 -18.16 -2.43 -9.27
N GLY A 279 -19.17 -1.86 -8.61
CA GLY A 279 -20.03 -2.57 -7.67
C GLY A 279 -19.63 -2.38 -6.20
N ASP A 280 -18.61 -1.57 -5.93
CA ASP A 280 -18.26 -1.15 -4.58
C ASP A 280 -19.44 -0.41 -3.91
N THR A 281 -19.82 -0.88 -2.72
CA THR A 281 -20.90 -0.28 -1.91
C THR A 281 -20.40 0.37 -0.64
N PHE A 282 -19.11 0.25 -0.31
CA PHE A 282 -18.52 0.76 0.92
C PHE A 282 -18.59 2.29 0.95
N PHE A 283 -19.31 2.86 1.93
CA PHE A 283 -19.77 4.26 1.95
C PHE A 283 -20.43 4.75 0.65
N GLY A 284 -21.05 3.83 -0.10
CA GLY A 284 -21.65 4.09 -1.40
C GLY A 284 -20.70 4.04 -2.59
N GLY A 285 -19.48 3.52 -2.41
CA GLY A 285 -18.48 3.39 -3.47
C GLY A 285 -17.98 4.74 -3.96
N GLY A 286 -17.36 5.50 -3.06
CA GLY A 286 -16.79 6.81 -3.35
C GLY A 286 -15.46 6.75 -4.09
N GLN A 287 -14.86 7.93 -4.27
CA GLN A 287 -13.59 8.11 -4.97
C GLN A 287 -12.46 8.28 -3.97
N TRP A 288 -11.34 7.59 -4.20
CA TRP A 288 -10.25 7.44 -3.23
C TRP A 288 -9.04 8.29 -3.63
N PRO A 289 -8.59 9.24 -2.78
CA PRO A 289 -7.37 10.02 -3.03
C PRO A 289 -6.14 9.13 -3.26
N LEU A 290 -5.98 8.08 -2.45
CA LEU A 290 -4.85 7.16 -2.59
C LEU A 290 -4.83 6.44 -3.95
N LEU A 291 -6.00 6.03 -4.47
CA LEU A 291 -6.08 5.33 -5.77
C LEU A 291 -5.83 6.27 -6.95
N SER A 292 -6.26 7.52 -6.82
CA SER A 292 -5.96 8.57 -7.80
C SER A 292 -4.45 8.84 -7.85
N CYS A 293 -3.78 8.83 -6.69
CA CYS A 293 -2.32 8.91 -6.62
C CYS A 293 -1.61 7.67 -7.18
N PHE A 294 -2.09 6.45 -6.92
CA PHE A 294 -1.55 5.23 -7.55
C PHE A 294 -1.68 5.28 -9.07
N LEU A 295 -2.85 5.66 -9.60
CA LEU A 295 -3.04 5.82 -11.04
C LEU A 295 -2.13 6.92 -11.61
N GLY A 296 -1.92 8.01 -10.87
CA GLY A 296 -0.96 9.05 -11.22
C GLY A 296 0.48 8.54 -11.31
N LEU A 297 0.92 7.68 -10.39
CA LEU A 297 2.23 7.02 -10.47
C LEU A 297 2.32 6.12 -11.70
N ALA A 298 1.27 5.36 -12.02
CA ALA A 298 1.22 4.51 -13.19
C ALA A 298 1.31 5.32 -14.50
N HIS A 299 0.59 6.44 -14.61
CA HIS A 299 0.70 7.37 -15.73
C HIS A 299 2.09 7.95 -15.87
N LEU A 300 2.69 8.39 -14.77
CA LEU A 300 4.04 8.92 -14.77
C LEU A 300 5.06 7.89 -15.25
N ALA A 301 4.95 6.64 -14.78
CA ALA A 301 5.78 5.52 -15.24
C ALA A 301 5.56 5.20 -16.73
N ALA A 302 4.33 5.37 -17.25
CA ALA A 302 4.00 5.24 -18.66
C ALA A 302 4.49 6.43 -19.52
N GLY A 303 4.92 7.54 -18.89
CA GLY A 303 5.42 8.75 -19.54
C GLY A 303 4.41 9.89 -19.65
N ASP A 304 3.20 9.75 -19.10
CA ASP A 304 2.18 10.79 -19.07
C ASP A 304 2.27 11.62 -17.78
N ARG A 305 3.25 12.54 -17.78
CA ARG A 305 3.44 13.49 -16.69
C ARG A 305 2.25 14.43 -16.50
N GLY A 306 1.56 14.79 -17.60
CA GLY A 306 0.44 15.73 -17.57
C GLY A 306 -0.72 15.16 -16.77
N ARG A 307 -1.14 13.94 -17.11
CA ARG A 307 -2.23 13.25 -16.41
C ARG A 307 -1.88 12.94 -14.96
N ALA A 308 -0.63 12.55 -14.69
CA ALA A 308 -0.16 12.35 -13.32
C ALA A 308 -0.28 13.62 -12.45
N LEU A 309 0.03 14.80 -13.00
CA LEU A 309 -0.14 16.07 -12.30
C LEU A 309 -1.61 16.42 -12.06
N GLU A 310 -2.50 16.13 -13.00
CA GLU A 310 -3.95 16.31 -12.83
C GLU A 310 -4.50 15.45 -11.70
N LEU A 311 -4.07 14.19 -11.61
CA LEU A 311 -4.49 13.27 -10.55
C LEU A 311 -3.92 13.66 -9.17
N LEU A 312 -2.66 14.14 -9.12
CA LEU A 312 -2.10 14.75 -7.91
C LEU A 312 -2.93 15.95 -7.46
N ALA A 313 -3.25 16.84 -8.40
CA ALA A 313 -4.07 18.01 -8.11
C ALA A 313 -5.44 17.57 -7.59
N TRP A 314 -6.12 16.63 -8.26
CA TRP A 314 -7.41 16.12 -7.80
C TRP A 314 -7.34 15.61 -6.36
N ALA A 315 -6.35 14.77 -6.04
CA ALA A 315 -6.15 14.26 -4.68
C ALA A 315 -5.97 15.41 -3.68
N ALA A 316 -5.16 16.43 -4.00
CA ALA A 316 -4.99 17.61 -3.14
C ALA A 316 -6.31 18.38 -2.89
N HIS A 317 -7.19 18.47 -3.90
CA HIS A 317 -8.49 19.15 -3.77
C HIS A 317 -9.48 18.41 -2.87
N THR A 318 -9.22 17.14 -2.52
CA THR A 318 -10.05 16.39 -1.55
C THR A 318 -9.73 16.73 -0.09
N ALA A 319 -8.65 17.47 0.16
CA ALA A 319 -8.26 17.85 1.51
C ALA A 319 -9.35 18.71 2.17
N THR A 320 -9.60 18.46 3.45
CA THR A 320 -10.46 19.33 4.26
C THR A 320 -9.83 20.71 4.47
N ALA A 321 -10.59 21.65 5.05
CA ALA A 321 -10.04 22.95 5.43
C ALA A 321 -8.87 22.87 6.43
N ALA A 322 -8.73 21.76 7.17
CA ALA A 322 -7.62 21.49 8.07
C ALA A 322 -6.40 20.87 7.36
N GLY A 323 -6.52 20.54 6.07
CA GLY A 323 -5.48 19.87 5.30
C GLY A 323 -5.56 18.34 5.33
N ASP A 324 -6.51 17.76 6.07
CA ASP A 324 -6.64 16.30 6.18
C ASP A 324 -7.21 15.68 4.90
N LEU A 325 -6.54 14.65 4.37
CA LEU A 325 -6.99 13.86 3.23
C LEU A 325 -7.85 12.67 3.72
N PRO A 326 -9.05 12.48 3.17
CA PRO A 326 -9.94 11.40 3.58
C PRO A 326 -9.56 10.07 2.94
N GLU A 327 -10.14 8.98 3.44
CA GLU A 327 -10.12 7.68 2.77
C GLU A 327 -10.84 7.72 1.41
N GLN A 328 -12.00 8.38 1.37
CA GLN A 328 -12.78 8.57 0.14
C GLN A 328 -13.65 9.84 0.20
N VAL A 329 -14.07 10.32 -0.96
CA VAL A 329 -15.01 11.44 -1.11
C VAL A 329 -16.28 11.01 -1.84
N GLY A 330 -17.41 11.65 -1.49
CA GLY A 330 -18.74 11.33 -2.03
C GLY A 330 -19.20 12.23 -3.18
N GLY A 331 -18.29 12.89 -3.92
CA GLY A 331 -18.63 13.73 -5.06
C GLY A 331 -19.28 12.93 -6.20
N HIS A 332 -18.78 11.72 -6.43
CA HIS A 332 -19.40 10.69 -7.25
C HIS A 332 -19.47 9.38 -6.45
N LEU A 333 -20.62 8.72 -6.44
CA LEU A 333 -20.87 7.47 -5.71
C LEU A 333 -21.41 6.42 -6.68
N ILE A 334 -20.86 5.21 -6.66
CA ILE A 334 -21.36 4.07 -7.44
C ILE A 334 -22.75 3.64 -6.95
N ALA A 335 -22.92 3.56 -5.63
CA ALA A 335 -24.11 3.07 -4.97
C ALA A 335 -24.57 4.04 -3.86
N PRO A 336 -25.05 5.25 -4.21
CA PRO A 336 -25.34 6.31 -3.23
C PRO A 336 -26.32 5.90 -2.13
N GLY A 337 -27.26 5.00 -2.43
CA GLY A 337 -28.22 4.45 -1.46
C GLY A 337 -27.59 3.62 -0.33
N MET A 338 -26.38 3.10 -0.54
CA MET A 338 -25.66 2.31 0.47
C MET A 338 -24.87 3.17 1.46
N ARG A 339 -24.68 4.45 1.18
CA ARG A 339 -23.80 5.32 1.99
C ARG A 339 -24.25 5.45 3.45
N GLN A 340 -25.55 5.59 3.68
CA GLN A 340 -26.06 5.86 5.04
C GLN A 340 -25.84 4.68 5.98
N GLU A 341 -25.98 3.45 5.48
CA GLU A 341 -25.76 2.23 6.27
C GLU A 341 -24.34 2.20 6.88
N TRP A 342 -23.33 2.57 6.11
CA TRP A 342 -21.94 2.61 6.58
C TRP A 342 -21.70 3.73 7.60
N ILE A 343 -22.34 4.88 7.41
CA ILE A 343 -22.27 5.99 8.37
C ILE A 343 -22.91 5.59 9.70
N ASP A 344 -24.06 4.94 9.66
CA ASP A 344 -24.76 4.48 10.86
C ASP A 344 -23.94 3.39 11.58
N ARG A 345 -23.23 2.55 10.82
CA ARG A 345 -22.43 1.45 11.36
C ARG A 345 -21.09 1.89 11.97
N TRP A 346 -20.34 2.74 11.26
CA TRP A 346 -18.93 3.03 11.58
C TRP A 346 -18.62 4.53 11.70
N GLY A 347 -19.63 5.39 11.65
CA GLY A 347 -19.44 6.84 11.64
C GLY A 347 -19.01 7.36 10.27
N PRO A 348 -18.64 8.65 10.17
CA PRO A 348 -18.21 9.24 8.90
C PRO A 348 -16.92 8.58 8.37
N VAL A 349 -16.68 8.75 7.07
CA VAL A 349 -15.47 8.28 6.37
C VAL A 349 -14.21 8.69 7.15
N ALA A 350 -13.26 7.77 7.28
CA ALA A 350 -11.98 7.99 7.93
C ALA A 350 -11.27 9.26 7.39
N THR A 351 -11.12 10.26 8.25
CA THR A 351 -10.48 11.54 7.94
C THR A 351 -9.74 12.05 9.19
N PRO A 352 -8.40 12.14 9.17
CA PRO A 352 -7.51 11.78 8.06
C PRO A 352 -7.36 10.26 7.86
N LEU A 353 -6.97 9.85 6.65
CA LEU A 353 -6.35 8.54 6.38
C LEU A 353 -4.86 8.74 6.05
N LEU A 354 -3.96 8.15 6.84
CA LEU A 354 -2.51 8.35 6.64
C LEU A 354 -2.04 7.84 5.28
N TRP A 355 -2.65 6.76 4.77
CA TRP A 355 -2.30 6.23 3.45
C TRP A 355 -2.64 7.21 2.32
N SER A 356 -3.73 7.98 2.42
CA SER A 356 -4.04 9.06 1.45
C SER A 356 -2.96 10.15 1.46
N HIS A 357 -2.52 10.58 2.65
CA HIS A 357 -1.41 11.53 2.80
C HIS A 357 -0.09 10.99 2.24
N ALA A 358 0.20 9.72 2.51
CA ALA A 358 1.39 9.05 2.03
C ALA A 358 1.43 9.01 0.50
N MET A 359 0.34 8.60 -0.14
CA MET A 359 0.29 8.50 -1.60
C MET A 359 0.33 9.87 -2.28
N PHE A 360 -0.25 10.91 -1.67
CA PHE A 360 -0.10 12.29 -2.13
C PHE A 360 1.36 12.75 -2.13
N LEU A 361 2.07 12.57 -1.01
CA LEU A 361 3.51 12.87 -0.91
C LEU A 361 4.31 12.08 -1.94
N ARG A 362 4.05 10.77 -2.03
CA ARG A 362 4.78 9.85 -2.89
C ARG A 362 4.69 10.26 -4.37
N LEU A 363 3.48 10.56 -4.86
CA LEU A 363 3.28 11.00 -6.24
C LEU A 363 3.85 12.40 -6.48
N GLY A 364 3.63 13.35 -5.56
CA GLY A 364 4.11 14.71 -5.72
C GLY A 364 5.64 14.82 -5.75
N ILE A 365 6.33 14.00 -4.94
CA ILE A 365 7.80 13.91 -4.94
C ILE A 365 8.30 13.22 -6.21
N GLU A 366 7.67 12.12 -6.66
CA GLU A 366 8.05 11.47 -7.94
C GLU A 366 7.91 12.42 -9.14
N LEU A 367 6.86 13.24 -9.12
CA LEU A 367 6.65 14.29 -10.11
C LEU A 367 7.67 15.43 -9.97
N GLY A 368 8.39 15.57 -8.86
CA GLY A 368 9.13 16.80 -8.55
C GLY A 368 8.21 18.04 -8.46
N ALA A 369 6.93 17.82 -8.17
CA ALA A 369 5.96 18.87 -7.87
C ALA A 369 6.00 19.27 -6.37
N ILE A 370 6.56 18.40 -5.53
CA ILE A 370 6.84 18.62 -4.10
C ILE A 370 8.35 18.43 -3.90
N ASP A 371 9.02 19.43 -3.31
CA ASP A 371 10.43 19.33 -2.89
C ASP A 371 10.49 18.65 -1.51
N PRO A 372 11.21 17.53 -1.34
CA PRO A 372 11.35 16.86 -0.04
C PRO A 372 12.28 17.59 0.94
N THR A 373 13.12 18.53 0.48
CA THR A 373 14.13 19.17 1.33
C THR A 373 13.54 19.91 2.53
N PRO A 374 12.48 20.73 2.40
CA PRO A 374 11.84 21.39 3.54
C PRO A 374 11.09 20.39 4.44
N LEU A 375 10.57 19.30 3.89
CA LEU A 375 9.80 18.28 4.62
C LEU A 375 10.66 17.54 5.65
N ALA A 376 11.93 17.30 5.33
CA ALA A 376 12.89 16.68 6.24
C ALA A 376 13.04 17.48 7.56
N LEU A 377 13.03 18.82 7.48
CA LEU A 377 13.11 19.69 8.65
C LEU A 377 11.84 19.64 9.50
N VAL A 378 10.67 19.60 8.85
CA VAL A 378 9.38 19.45 9.53
C VAL A 378 9.34 18.14 10.32
N ALA A 379 9.76 17.03 9.70
CA ALA A 379 9.78 15.72 10.33
C ALA A 379 10.69 15.67 11.57
N GLN A 380 11.87 16.31 11.53
CA GLN A 380 12.80 16.37 12.67
C GLN A 380 12.24 17.16 13.86
N ASN A 381 11.52 18.25 13.59
CA ASN A 381 10.97 19.12 14.64
C ASN A 381 9.77 18.50 15.38
N SER A 382 8.96 17.66 14.71
CA SER A 382 7.86 16.93 15.37
C SER A 382 8.39 16.00 16.47
N ASN A 383 9.48 15.27 16.21
CA ASN A 383 10.09 14.35 17.18
C ASN A 383 10.68 15.07 18.40
N ALA A 384 11.15 16.31 18.24
CA ALA A 384 11.76 17.07 19.33
C ALA A 384 10.73 17.66 20.33
N GLN A 385 9.50 17.94 19.89
CA GLN A 385 8.47 18.53 20.75
C GLN A 385 7.82 17.51 21.70
N GLU A 386 7.89 16.22 21.41
CA GLU A 386 7.37 15.15 22.28
C GLU A 386 8.39 14.69 23.34
N GLY A 387 9.70 14.75 23.04
CA GLY A 387 10.76 14.41 24.00
C GLY A 387 10.93 15.39 25.18
N SER A 388 10.14 16.47 25.23
CA SER A 388 10.15 17.49 26.31
C SER A 388 8.84 17.55 27.12
N ARG A 389 7.95 16.56 27.00
CA ARG A 389 6.71 16.49 27.80
C ARG A 389 6.69 15.32 28.76
#